data_AF-A0A3A9W4P8-F1
#
_entry.id   AF-A0A3A9W4P8-F1
#
_cell.length_a   1.000
_cell.length_b   1.000
_cell.length_c   1.000
_cell.angle_alpha   90.00
_cell.angle_beta   90.00
_cell.angle_gamma   90.00
#
_symmetry.space_group_name_H-M   'P 1'
#
loop_
_entity.id
_entity.type
_entity.pdbx_description
1 polymer ?
#
loop_
_entity_poly.entity_id
_entity_poly.type
_entity_poly.pdbx_seq_one_letter_code
_entity_poly.pdbx_strand_id
1 'polypeptide(L)'
;MAHPKITQTRTFTDEFEEILALSSDQVRDIDELDYQLLKENMFSSDPNYDEKKARFKHLRSIARTLNNIQITKLKSIIKNQKKKQATYNFETIKSERLQKKYKHLNFSEDRYLQFRTKLDEIENLSRKMFNESLKNHKLRKPHHKRFIEAANIILKDFLTPQELTSFHKIEKDEYQFTVNTRSEVIKHSYSTLHLNEKQATQIFHYEEDEPATDEQGAYYSELEKLELTKQFMKSILNKEQFISYIPIWNQRKDDTEKVIISNNERKLQEINRLQNRKEFLLSTYLPILCQWRSEIESFLDIDLKQHIAVWRTEYQEKILTLFDKHKKEASRHYKNLYPNYILHLEIELQIRALLPDANYLEETKKTFSHITPELRNIILKSTEAVKNINHKLNQFEIDNYENTGGTYGGWVSVIRNPNNEKSENILILSTLLLEPLLEKNIKVLEKFQVS
;
A
#
# COMPACT_ATOMS: atom_id res chain seq x y z
N MET A 1 30.33 5.10 -1.35
CA MET A 1 29.35 5.58 -0.34
C MET A 1 28.16 6.12 -1.10
N ALA A 2 27.01 5.43 -1.08
CA ALA A 2 25.82 5.84 -1.80
C ALA A 2 25.43 7.31 -1.55
N HIS A 3 24.84 7.96 -2.56
CA HIS A 3 24.37 9.35 -2.49
C HIS A 3 23.52 9.56 -1.21
N PRO A 4 23.70 10.66 -0.44
CA PRO A 4 23.10 10.84 0.90
C PRO A 4 21.56 10.85 0.90
N LYS A 5 20.95 11.05 -0.27
CA LYS A 5 19.50 10.99 -0.48
C LYS A 5 19.01 9.60 -0.87
N ILE A 6 19.86 8.59 -1.01
CA ILE A 6 19.45 7.21 -1.28
C ILE A 6 19.49 6.44 0.04
N THR A 7 18.35 5.89 0.48
CA THR A 7 18.26 5.05 1.66
C THR A 7 17.47 3.78 1.38
N GLN A 8 17.70 2.73 2.18
CA GLN A 8 16.87 1.52 2.18
C GLN A 8 16.79 0.78 0.83
N THR A 9 17.76 0.98 -0.05
CA THR A 9 17.92 0.22 -1.28
C THR A 9 19.40 -0.02 -1.56
N ARG A 10 19.69 -1.10 -2.27
CA ARG A 10 21.05 -1.43 -2.68
C ARG A 10 21.34 -0.75 -4.02
N THR A 11 22.36 0.08 -4.06
CA THR A 11 22.83 0.79 -5.27
C THR A 11 23.78 -0.07 -6.10
N PHE A 12 24.12 0.37 -7.31
CA PHE A 12 25.13 -0.31 -8.12
C PHE A 12 26.48 -0.34 -7.40
N THR A 13 26.86 0.78 -6.79
CA THR A 13 28.10 0.92 -6.01
C THR A 13 28.15 -0.09 -4.86
N ASP A 14 27.07 -0.23 -4.08
CA ASP A 14 27.00 -1.20 -2.97
C ASP A 14 27.16 -2.67 -3.41
N GLU A 15 26.93 -2.97 -4.69
CA GLU A 15 27.10 -4.31 -5.23
C GLU A 15 28.45 -4.50 -5.92
N PHE A 16 28.98 -3.47 -6.58
CA PHE A 16 30.05 -3.63 -7.55
C PHE A 16 31.31 -2.82 -7.28
N GLU A 17 31.36 -1.95 -6.26
CA GLU A 17 32.53 -1.11 -5.95
C GLU A 17 33.82 -1.93 -5.83
N GLU A 18 33.87 -2.86 -4.86
CA GLU A 18 35.03 -3.73 -4.65
C GLU A 18 35.23 -4.72 -5.81
N ILE A 19 34.12 -5.23 -6.36
CA ILE A 19 34.17 -6.27 -7.40
C ILE A 19 34.77 -5.71 -8.70
N LEU A 20 34.41 -4.49 -9.09
CA LEU A 20 34.92 -3.85 -10.30
C LEU A 20 36.15 -2.97 -10.02
N ALA A 21 36.56 -2.83 -8.75
CA ALA A 21 37.60 -1.90 -8.32
C ALA A 21 37.33 -0.50 -8.88
N LEU A 22 36.16 0.05 -8.55
CA LEU A 22 35.75 1.37 -9.01
C LEU A 22 36.63 2.45 -8.38
N SER A 23 37.03 3.45 -9.17
CA SER A 23 37.70 4.63 -8.62
C SER A 23 36.71 5.51 -7.87
N SER A 24 37.21 6.39 -7.00
CA SER A 24 36.36 7.33 -6.25
C SER A 24 35.52 8.24 -7.16
N ASP A 25 36.07 8.65 -8.31
CA ASP A 25 35.31 9.41 -9.31
C ASP A 25 34.20 8.58 -9.96
N GLN A 26 34.49 7.31 -10.31
CA GLN A 26 33.48 6.41 -10.87
C GLN A 26 32.35 6.14 -9.86
N VAL A 27 32.70 5.95 -8.59
CA VAL A 27 31.73 5.78 -7.51
C VAL A 27 30.80 6.98 -7.42
N ARG A 28 31.36 8.21 -7.37
CA ARG A 28 30.55 9.44 -7.33
C ARG A 28 29.62 9.56 -8.54
N ASP A 29 30.13 9.34 -9.74
CA ASP A 29 29.35 9.47 -10.97
C ASP A 29 28.24 8.42 -11.07
N ILE A 30 28.50 7.19 -10.60
CA ILE A 30 27.50 6.11 -10.56
C ILE A 30 26.44 6.39 -9.50
N ASP A 31 26.83 6.85 -8.31
CA ASP A 31 25.90 7.18 -7.23
C ASP A 31 24.94 8.32 -7.63
N GLU A 32 25.43 9.30 -8.40
CA GLU A 32 24.58 10.34 -8.99
C GLU A 32 23.61 9.76 -10.04
N LEU A 33 24.06 8.83 -10.89
CA LEU A 33 23.19 8.15 -11.86
C LEU A 33 22.11 7.29 -11.19
N ASP A 34 22.42 6.64 -10.06
CA ASP A 34 21.47 5.90 -9.25
C ASP A 34 20.43 6.84 -8.62
N TYR A 35 20.88 7.97 -8.08
CA TYR A 35 20.00 9.00 -7.51
C TYR A 35 19.02 9.55 -8.56
N GLN A 36 19.52 9.93 -9.75
CA GLN A 36 18.68 10.43 -10.84
C GLN A 36 17.66 9.39 -11.32
N LEU A 37 18.07 8.11 -11.47
CA LEU A 37 17.13 7.04 -11.85
C LEU A 37 15.99 6.90 -10.84
N LEU A 38 16.32 6.89 -9.53
CA LEU A 38 15.31 6.74 -8.48
C LEU A 38 14.38 7.96 -8.41
N LYS A 39 14.94 9.16 -8.56
CA LYS A 39 14.20 10.43 -8.62
C LYS A 39 13.25 10.48 -9.82
N GLU A 40 13.74 10.17 -11.02
CA GLU A 40 12.93 10.04 -12.23
C GLU A 40 11.83 9.00 -12.04
N ASN A 41 12.14 7.83 -11.47
CA ASN A 41 11.14 6.77 -11.29
C ASN A 41 9.98 7.17 -10.36
N MET A 42 10.28 7.99 -9.34
CA MET A 42 9.31 8.46 -8.36
C MET A 42 8.46 9.63 -8.89
N PHE A 43 9.08 10.60 -9.58
CA PHE A 43 8.47 11.88 -9.96
C PHE A 43 8.34 12.11 -11.47
N SER A 44 8.49 11.06 -12.30
CA SER A 44 8.37 11.20 -13.76
C SER A 44 7.00 11.74 -14.13
N SER A 45 7.00 12.90 -14.78
CA SER A 45 5.86 13.49 -15.46
C SER A 45 5.66 12.95 -16.88
N ASP A 46 6.59 12.11 -17.39
CA ASP A 46 6.43 11.45 -18.69
C ASP A 46 5.32 10.39 -18.60
N PRO A 47 4.20 10.58 -19.33
CA PRO A 47 3.11 9.62 -19.35
C PRO A 47 3.48 8.26 -19.92
N ASN A 48 4.52 8.21 -20.76
CA ASN A 48 5.01 7.01 -21.40
C ASN A 48 6.23 6.42 -20.68
N TYR A 49 6.48 6.86 -19.44
CA TYR A 49 7.61 6.38 -18.65
C TYR A 49 7.55 4.85 -18.50
N ASP A 50 8.58 4.20 -19.01
CA ASP A 50 8.77 2.76 -18.92
C ASP A 50 10.00 2.49 -18.05
N GLU A 51 9.75 1.92 -16.88
CA GLU A 51 10.79 1.61 -15.90
C GLU A 51 11.85 0.67 -16.47
N LYS A 52 11.50 -0.27 -17.35
CA LYS A 52 12.48 -1.16 -17.99
C LYS A 52 13.37 -0.38 -18.94
N LYS A 53 12.81 0.56 -19.71
CA LYS A 53 13.60 1.44 -20.59
C LYS A 53 14.49 2.37 -19.78
N ALA A 54 13.98 2.95 -18.69
CA ALA A 54 14.76 3.81 -17.79
C ALA A 54 15.93 3.06 -17.15
N ARG A 55 15.69 1.84 -16.61
CA ARG A 55 16.75 0.96 -16.09
C ARG A 55 17.79 0.61 -17.16
N PHE A 56 17.37 0.33 -18.39
CA PHE A 56 18.29 0.05 -19.49
C PHE A 56 19.14 1.27 -19.86
N LYS A 57 18.54 2.46 -19.95
CA LYS A 57 19.24 3.73 -20.18
C LYS A 57 20.26 3.99 -19.07
N HIS A 58 19.87 3.79 -17.82
CA HIS A 58 20.73 3.93 -16.65
C HIS A 58 21.94 2.97 -16.70
N LEU A 59 21.72 1.67 -16.96
CA LEU A 59 22.82 0.70 -17.12
C LEU A 59 23.78 1.08 -18.26
N ARG A 60 23.25 1.66 -19.35
CA ARG A 60 24.08 2.17 -20.45
C ARG A 60 24.91 3.39 -20.02
N SER A 61 24.38 4.26 -19.16
CA SER A 61 25.11 5.39 -18.58
C SER A 61 26.21 4.90 -17.64
N ILE A 62 25.92 3.95 -16.75
CA ILE A 62 26.96 3.32 -15.91
C ILE A 62 28.04 2.67 -16.78
N ALA A 63 27.67 1.92 -17.83
CA ALA A 63 28.66 1.29 -18.70
C ALA A 63 29.62 2.29 -19.38
N ARG A 64 29.24 3.58 -19.49
CA ARG A 64 30.12 4.63 -20.03
C ARG A 64 31.11 5.18 -19.00
N THR A 65 30.84 5.04 -17.70
CA THR A 65 31.78 5.45 -16.63
C THR A 65 32.84 4.37 -16.40
N LEU A 66 32.59 3.13 -16.83
CA LEU A 66 33.49 1.99 -16.68
C LEU A 66 34.50 1.87 -17.82
N ASN A 67 35.70 1.37 -17.52
CA ASN A 67 36.68 1.00 -18.54
C ASN A 67 36.40 -0.41 -19.14
N ASN A 68 37.07 -0.75 -20.24
CA ASN A 68 36.84 -2.02 -20.95
C ASN A 68 37.08 -3.27 -20.10
N ILE A 69 38.02 -3.23 -19.15
CA ILE A 69 38.31 -4.35 -18.24
C ILE A 69 37.13 -4.54 -17.27
N GLN A 70 36.66 -3.46 -16.67
CA GLN A 70 35.51 -3.44 -15.77
C GLN A 70 34.23 -3.90 -16.48
N ILE A 71 33.96 -3.42 -17.69
CA ILE A 71 32.81 -3.84 -18.51
C ILE A 71 32.83 -5.35 -18.79
N THR A 72 34.01 -5.89 -19.14
CA THR A 72 34.16 -7.32 -19.41
C THR A 72 33.90 -8.15 -18.16
N LYS A 73 34.39 -7.69 -17.00
CA LYS A 73 34.14 -8.33 -15.70
C LYS A 73 32.65 -8.30 -15.33
N LEU A 74 31.99 -7.15 -15.49
CA LEU A 74 30.56 -6.99 -15.25
C LEU A 74 29.72 -7.94 -16.12
N LYS A 75 30.01 -8.04 -17.41
CA LYS A 75 29.33 -8.98 -18.34
C LYS A 75 29.47 -10.44 -17.89
N SER A 76 30.65 -10.83 -17.40
CA SER A 76 30.90 -12.18 -16.87
C SER A 76 30.05 -12.47 -15.62
N ILE A 77 29.97 -11.52 -14.69
CA ILE A 77 29.17 -11.65 -13.46
C ILE A 77 27.69 -11.84 -13.80
N ILE A 78 27.14 -10.98 -14.67
CA ILE A 78 25.73 -11.06 -15.10
C ILE A 78 25.44 -12.42 -15.77
N LYS A 79 26.35 -12.92 -16.60
CA LYS A 79 26.20 -14.25 -17.25
C LYS A 79 26.19 -15.38 -16.23
N ASN A 80 27.02 -15.31 -15.20
CA ASN A 80 27.10 -16.33 -14.15
C ASN A 80 25.90 -16.30 -13.20
N GLN A 81 25.39 -15.12 -12.86
CA GLN A 81 24.15 -14.98 -12.06
C GLN A 81 22.95 -15.62 -12.78
N LYS A 82 22.79 -15.37 -14.09
CA LYS A 82 21.74 -16.02 -14.90
C LYS A 82 21.84 -17.54 -14.90
N LYS A 83 23.06 -18.10 -14.95
CA LYS A 83 23.28 -19.55 -14.85
C LYS A 83 22.90 -20.12 -13.48
N LYS A 84 23.27 -19.45 -12.38
CA LYS A 84 22.94 -19.88 -11.01
C LYS A 84 21.43 -19.86 -10.73
N GLN A 85 20.71 -18.84 -11.22
CA GLN A 85 19.25 -18.81 -11.12
C GLN A 85 18.59 -19.97 -11.88
N ALA A 86 19.15 -20.38 -13.02
CA ALA A 86 18.65 -21.55 -13.75
C ALA A 86 18.93 -22.89 -13.02
N THR A 87 19.87 -22.94 -12.07
CA THR A 87 20.22 -24.15 -11.32
C THR A 87 19.46 -24.30 -10.00
N TYR A 88 18.99 -23.19 -9.41
CA TYR A 88 18.23 -23.22 -8.14
C TYR A 88 16.74 -23.44 -8.41
N ASN A 89 16.37 -24.68 -8.73
CA ASN A 89 15.00 -25.03 -9.13
C ASN A 89 14.09 -25.20 -7.90
N PHE A 90 13.60 -24.09 -7.35
CA PHE A 90 12.65 -24.07 -6.22
C PHE A 90 11.43 -24.96 -6.44
N GLU A 91 11.01 -25.17 -7.69
CA GLU A 91 9.89 -26.03 -8.05
C GLU A 91 10.15 -27.50 -7.74
N THR A 92 11.40 -27.96 -7.86
CA THR A 92 11.79 -29.36 -7.60
C THR A 92 11.70 -29.66 -6.10
N ILE A 93 12.26 -28.80 -5.25
CA ILE A 93 12.22 -28.96 -3.78
C ILE A 93 10.77 -28.91 -3.25
N LYS A 94 9.93 -28.01 -3.80
CA LYS A 94 8.51 -27.94 -3.44
C LYS A 94 7.75 -29.21 -3.84
N SER A 95 8.08 -29.78 -5.01
CA SER A 95 7.47 -31.00 -5.52
C SER A 95 7.78 -32.22 -4.64
N GLU A 96 9.04 -32.41 -4.25
CA GLU A 96 9.47 -33.53 -3.41
C GLU A 96 8.79 -33.53 -2.03
N ARG A 97 8.66 -32.36 -1.41
CA ARG A 97 7.99 -32.21 -0.11
C ARG A 97 6.50 -32.56 -0.19
N LEU A 98 5.80 -32.09 -1.23
CA LEU A 98 4.39 -32.41 -1.44
C LEU A 98 4.19 -33.91 -1.73
N GLN A 99 5.11 -34.53 -2.47
CA GLN A 99 5.00 -35.95 -2.81
C GLN A 99 5.21 -36.82 -1.58
N LYS A 100 6.12 -36.41 -0.70
CA LYS A 100 6.30 -37.04 0.61
C LYS A 100 5.06 -36.90 1.50
N LYS A 101 4.45 -35.70 1.55
CA LYS A 101 3.24 -35.43 2.35
C LYS A 101 2.08 -36.35 1.98
N TYR A 102 1.80 -36.50 0.68
CA TYR A 102 0.65 -37.26 0.18
C TYR A 102 1.02 -38.67 -0.31
N LYS A 103 2.18 -39.20 0.09
CA LYS A 103 2.67 -40.52 -0.35
C LYS A 103 1.65 -41.64 -0.12
N HIS A 104 0.89 -41.55 0.97
CA HIS A 104 -0.12 -42.55 1.35
C HIS A 104 -1.37 -42.57 0.48
N LEU A 105 -1.54 -41.60 -0.43
CA LEU A 105 -2.61 -41.63 -1.43
C LEU A 105 -2.28 -42.55 -2.61
N ASN A 106 -1.05 -43.07 -2.72
CA ASN A 106 -0.62 -44.08 -3.70
C ASN A 106 -0.97 -43.76 -5.16
N PHE A 107 -0.86 -42.49 -5.56
CA PHE A 107 -1.09 -42.10 -6.95
C PHE A 107 0.02 -42.58 -7.89
N SER A 108 -0.34 -42.90 -9.14
CA SER A 108 0.62 -42.93 -10.24
C SER A 108 1.20 -41.53 -10.48
N GLU A 109 2.35 -41.44 -11.16
CA GLU A 109 3.00 -40.15 -11.45
C GLU A 109 2.06 -39.17 -12.17
N ASP A 110 1.33 -39.64 -13.20
CA ASP A 110 0.38 -38.81 -13.94
C ASP A 110 -0.79 -38.32 -13.08
N ARG A 111 -1.35 -39.19 -12.23
CA ARG A 111 -2.45 -38.82 -11.33
C ARG A 111 -1.97 -37.89 -10.22
N TYR A 112 -0.72 -38.05 -9.77
CA TYR A 112 -0.08 -37.14 -8.83
C TYR A 112 0.09 -35.73 -9.42
N LEU A 113 0.47 -35.62 -10.70
CA LEU A 113 0.58 -34.33 -11.39
C LEU A 113 -0.78 -33.62 -11.50
N GLN A 114 -1.84 -34.37 -11.81
CA GLN A 114 -3.20 -33.85 -11.81
C GLN A 114 -3.64 -33.41 -10.41
N PHE A 115 -3.33 -34.22 -9.38
CA PHE A 115 -3.60 -33.88 -7.99
C PHE A 115 -2.89 -32.60 -7.55
N ARG A 116 -1.64 -32.40 -7.95
CA ARG A 116 -0.90 -31.16 -7.69
C ARG A 116 -1.60 -29.94 -8.30
N THR A 117 -2.08 -30.07 -9.52
CA THR A 117 -2.88 -29.02 -10.17
C THR A 117 -4.14 -28.71 -9.35
N LYS A 118 -4.81 -29.76 -8.82
CA LYS A 118 -5.95 -29.58 -7.90
C LYS A 118 -5.57 -28.90 -6.59
N LEU A 119 -4.41 -29.18 -6.01
CA LEU A 119 -3.93 -28.46 -4.82
C LEU A 119 -3.73 -26.96 -5.07
N ASP A 120 -3.19 -26.59 -6.23
CA ASP A 120 -3.04 -25.18 -6.60
C ASP A 120 -4.43 -24.52 -6.84
N GLU A 121 -5.40 -25.25 -7.41
CA GLU A 121 -6.80 -24.78 -7.51
C GLU A 121 -7.43 -24.55 -6.12
N ILE A 122 -7.18 -25.45 -5.15
CA ILE A 122 -7.67 -25.36 -3.77
C ILE A 122 -7.10 -24.14 -3.06
N GLU A 123 -5.79 -23.91 -3.17
CA GLU A 123 -5.12 -22.72 -2.63
C GLU A 123 -5.74 -21.44 -3.19
N ASN A 124 -5.98 -21.40 -4.51
CA ASN A 124 -6.59 -20.25 -5.15
C ASN A 124 -8.03 -20.01 -4.68
N LEU A 125 -8.83 -21.07 -4.52
CA LEU A 125 -10.21 -20.97 -4.02
C LEU A 125 -10.23 -20.54 -2.54
N SER A 126 -9.37 -21.11 -1.69
CA SER A 126 -9.21 -20.72 -0.28
C SER A 126 -8.86 -19.23 -0.13
N ARG A 127 -8.01 -18.70 -1.01
CA ARG A 127 -7.69 -17.25 -1.08
C ARG A 127 -8.88 -16.40 -1.55
N LYS A 128 -9.68 -16.87 -2.51
CA LYS A 128 -10.90 -16.17 -2.92
C LYS A 128 -11.90 -16.09 -1.77
N MET A 129 -12.14 -17.20 -1.08
CA MET A 129 -13.02 -17.25 0.10
C MET A 129 -12.54 -16.30 1.21
N PHE A 130 -11.22 -16.18 1.40
CA PHE A 130 -10.64 -15.19 2.30
C PHE A 130 -10.99 -13.75 1.91
N ASN A 131 -10.74 -13.39 0.66
CA ASN A 131 -10.94 -12.04 0.17
C ASN A 131 -12.43 -11.65 0.20
N GLU A 132 -13.33 -12.60 -0.05
CA GLU A 132 -14.77 -12.39 0.11
C GLU A 132 -15.19 -12.21 1.56
N SER A 133 -14.59 -12.96 2.50
CA SER A 133 -14.85 -12.78 3.94
C SER A 133 -14.40 -11.39 4.42
N LEU A 134 -13.25 -10.90 3.93
CA LEU A 134 -12.76 -9.55 4.21
C LEU A 134 -13.69 -8.47 3.66
N LYS A 135 -14.18 -8.63 2.42
CA LYS A 135 -15.12 -7.67 1.81
C LYS A 135 -16.46 -7.60 2.55
N ASN A 136 -16.91 -8.72 3.10
CA ASN A 136 -18.19 -8.82 3.79
C ASN A 136 -18.10 -8.61 5.30
N HIS A 137 -16.95 -8.16 5.82
CA HIS A 137 -16.69 -7.97 7.26
C HIS A 137 -17.05 -9.19 8.12
N LYS A 138 -16.93 -10.40 7.56
CA LYS A 138 -17.21 -11.64 8.30
C LYS A 138 -15.97 -12.09 9.07
N LEU A 139 -16.18 -12.81 10.17
CA LEU A 139 -15.11 -13.45 10.95
C LEU A 139 -14.13 -14.17 10.03
N ARG A 140 -12.83 -13.96 10.27
CA ARG A 140 -11.76 -14.64 9.55
C ARG A 140 -11.85 -16.12 9.88
N LYS A 141 -12.27 -16.95 8.92
CA LYS A 141 -12.09 -18.39 9.05
C LYS A 141 -10.58 -18.71 9.03
N PRO A 142 -10.07 -19.60 9.89
CA PRO A 142 -8.69 -20.08 9.83
C PRO A 142 -8.35 -20.63 8.46
N HIS A 143 -7.08 -20.47 8.04
CA HIS A 143 -6.63 -20.91 6.72
C HIS A 143 -6.93 -22.39 6.49
N HIS A 144 -6.65 -23.23 7.49
CA HIS A 144 -6.86 -24.67 7.39
C HIS A 144 -8.34 -25.03 7.14
N LYS A 145 -9.28 -24.41 7.86
CA LYS A 145 -10.72 -24.65 7.66
C LYS A 145 -11.15 -24.27 6.23
N ARG A 146 -10.69 -23.12 5.73
CA ARG A 146 -10.96 -22.68 4.35
C ARG A 146 -10.34 -23.61 3.31
N PHE A 147 -9.10 -24.05 3.54
CA PHE A 147 -8.42 -24.99 2.67
C PHE A 147 -9.19 -26.32 2.59
N ILE A 148 -9.67 -26.86 3.71
CA ILE A 148 -10.49 -28.07 3.73
C ILE A 148 -11.84 -27.86 3.06
N GLU A 149 -12.52 -26.73 3.28
CA GLU A 149 -13.76 -26.38 2.58
C GLU A 149 -13.55 -26.35 1.05
N ALA A 150 -12.49 -25.69 0.58
CA ALA A 150 -12.12 -25.66 -0.83
C ALA A 150 -11.73 -27.05 -1.37
N ALA A 151 -11.01 -27.84 -0.58
CA ALA A 151 -10.63 -29.22 -0.93
C ALA A 151 -11.85 -30.12 -1.10
N ASN A 152 -12.86 -29.99 -0.24
CA ASN A 152 -14.12 -30.73 -0.37
C ASN A 152 -14.87 -30.39 -1.67
N ILE A 153 -14.76 -29.16 -2.15
CA ILE A 153 -15.40 -28.73 -3.40
C ILE A 153 -14.65 -29.29 -4.62
N ILE A 154 -13.31 -29.25 -4.59
CA ILE A 154 -12.48 -29.55 -5.76
C ILE A 154 -12.11 -31.04 -5.87
N LEU A 155 -11.90 -31.71 -4.73
CA LEU A 155 -11.44 -33.10 -4.71
C LEU A 155 -12.55 -34.14 -4.74
N LYS A 156 -13.81 -33.77 -4.46
CA LYS A 156 -14.94 -34.71 -4.38
C LYS A 156 -15.12 -35.58 -5.64
N ASP A 157 -14.79 -35.02 -6.81
CA ASP A 157 -14.95 -35.68 -8.11
C ASP A 157 -13.62 -36.26 -8.63
N PHE A 158 -12.50 -35.98 -7.94
CA PHE A 158 -11.15 -36.41 -8.32
C PHE A 158 -10.62 -37.58 -7.46
N LEU A 159 -11.01 -37.60 -6.18
CA LEU A 159 -10.64 -38.64 -5.21
C LEU A 159 -11.80 -39.58 -4.96
N THR A 160 -11.49 -40.86 -4.79
CA THR A 160 -12.45 -41.83 -4.24
C THR A 160 -12.78 -41.49 -2.78
N PRO A 161 -13.91 -41.98 -2.24
CA PRO A 161 -14.25 -41.75 -0.83
C PRO A 161 -13.16 -42.20 0.17
N GLN A 162 -12.46 -43.31 -0.11
CA GLN A 162 -11.35 -43.77 0.75
C GLN A 162 -10.12 -42.85 0.66
N GLU A 163 -9.78 -42.35 -0.54
CA GLU A 163 -8.67 -41.40 -0.73
C GLU A 163 -8.99 -40.04 -0.12
N LEU A 164 -10.23 -39.56 -0.26
CA LEU A 164 -10.67 -38.31 0.36
C LEU A 164 -10.62 -38.41 1.90
N THR A 165 -11.02 -39.55 2.47
CA THR A 165 -10.85 -39.83 3.90
C THR A 165 -9.38 -39.82 4.32
N SER A 166 -8.50 -40.41 3.50
CA SER A 166 -7.06 -40.43 3.75
C SER A 166 -6.44 -39.03 3.65
N PHE A 167 -6.87 -38.23 2.68
CA PHE A 167 -6.50 -36.82 2.53
C PHE A 167 -6.90 -36.01 3.77
N HIS A 168 -8.14 -36.15 4.25
CA HIS A 168 -8.59 -35.46 5.46
C HIS A 168 -7.81 -35.88 6.69
N LYS A 169 -7.43 -37.16 6.79
CA LYS A 169 -6.58 -37.63 7.88
C LYS A 169 -5.19 -36.96 7.84
N ILE A 170 -4.55 -36.94 6.67
CA ILE A 170 -3.24 -36.28 6.48
C ILE A 170 -3.33 -34.80 6.88
N GLU A 171 -4.34 -34.09 6.39
CA GLU A 171 -4.51 -32.67 6.71
C GLU A 171 -4.83 -32.43 8.20
N LYS A 172 -5.63 -33.29 8.82
CA LYS A 172 -5.92 -33.22 10.25
C LYS A 172 -4.66 -33.45 11.09
N ASP A 173 -3.83 -34.42 10.72
CA ASP A 173 -2.58 -34.73 11.44
C ASP A 173 -1.58 -33.57 11.31
N GLU A 174 -1.48 -32.95 10.13
CA GLU A 174 -0.65 -31.75 9.88
C GLU A 174 -1.14 -30.52 10.66
N TYR A 175 -2.46 -30.32 10.73
CA TYR A 175 -3.03 -29.27 11.55
C TYR A 175 -2.76 -29.52 13.03
N GLN A 176 -2.93 -30.75 13.53
CA GLN A 176 -2.63 -31.09 14.91
C GLN A 176 -1.13 -30.92 15.23
N PHE A 177 -0.25 -31.30 14.32
CA PHE A 177 1.19 -31.05 14.45
C PHE A 177 1.49 -29.54 14.55
N THR A 178 0.81 -28.73 13.73
CA THR A 178 0.90 -27.26 13.77
C THR A 178 0.41 -26.72 15.10
N VAL A 179 -0.75 -27.17 15.59
CA VAL A 179 -1.30 -26.79 16.90
C VAL A 179 -0.31 -27.12 18.00
N ASN A 180 0.21 -28.35 18.06
CA ASN A 180 1.15 -28.76 19.10
C ASN A 180 2.43 -27.91 19.06
N THR A 181 3.02 -27.72 17.89
CA THR A 181 4.23 -26.92 17.72
C THR A 181 4.00 -25.45 18.13
N ARG A 182 2.85 -24.88 17.77
CA ARG A 182 2.50 -23.50 18.13
C ARG A 182 2.16 -23.36 19.61
N SER A 183 1.49 -24.33 20.22
CA SER A 183 1.24 -24.39 21.65
C SER A 183 2.56 -24.41 22.44
N GLU A 184 3.58 -25.16 22.00
CA GLU A 184 4.91 -25.12 22.62
C GLU A 184 5.58 -23.74 22.52
N VAL A 185 5.49 -23.09 21.34
CA VAL A 185 5.98 -21.71 21.17
C VAL A 185 5.25 -20.73 22.08
N ILE A 186 3.93 -20.88 22.24
CA ILE A 186 3.11 -20.06 23.14
C ILE A 186 3.56 -20.26 24.59
N LYS A 187 3.73 -21.50 25.05
CA LYS A 187 4.23 -21.78 26.41
C LYS A 187 5.59 -21.15 26.63
N HIS A 188 6.50 -21.25 25.67
CA HIS A 188 7.82 -20.62 25.76
C HIS A 188 7.72 -19.09 25.83
N SER A 189 6.84 -18.49 25.02
CA SER A 189 6.63 -17.04 24.99
C SER A 189 6.01 -16.50 26.29
N TYR A 190 5.23 -17.32 26.99
CA TYR A 190 4.63 -17.03 28.29
C TYR A 190 5.22 -17.93 29.39
N SER A 191 6.53 -18.15 29.39
CA SER A 191 7.21 -19.11 30.27
C SER A 191 6.93 -18.88 31.75
N THR A 192 6.74 -17.64 32.17
CA THR A 192 6.41 -17.23 33.54
C THR A 192 4.99 -17.59 33.98
N LEU A 193 4.09 -17.90 33.05
CA LEU A 193 2.70 -18.27 33.36
C LEU A 193 2.53 -19.78 33.59
N HIS A 194 3.53 -20.59 33.25
CA HIS A 194 3.48 -22.06 33.36
C HIS A 194 2.18 -22.65 32.78
N LEU A 195 1.87 -22.30 31.52
CA LEU A 195 0.63 -22.72 30.85
C LEU A 195 0.57 -24.23 30.66
N ASN A 196 -0.60 -24.83 30.90
CA ASN A 196 -0.85 -26.22 30.50
C ASN A 196 -1.24 -26.32 29.01
N GLU A 197 -1.28 -27.54 28.47
CA GLU A 197 -1.63 -27.80 27.06
C GLU A 197 -2.95 -27.18 26.63
N LYS A 198 -3.97 -27.30 27.49
CA LYS A 198 -5.31 -26.82 27.20
C LYS A 198 -5.31 -25.30 27.06
N GLN A 199 -4.66 -24.59 27.98
CA GLN A 199 -4.54 -23.14 27.94
C GLN A 199 -3.75 -22.67 26.71
N ALA A 200 -2.61 -23.30 26.41
CA ALA A 200 -1.79 -22.95 25.24
C ALA A 200 -2.56 -23.15 23.92
N THR A 201 -3.31 -24.26 23.82
CA THR A 201 -4.15 -24.55 22.64
C THR A 201 -5.31 -23.55 22.51
N GLN A 202 -5.92 -23.14 23.63
CA GLN A 202 -6.96 -22.10 23.62
C GLN A 202 -6.40 -20.76 23.11
N ILE A 203 -5.20 -20.37 23.53
CA ILE A 203 -4.53 -19.15 23.05
C ILE A 203 -4.26 -19.25 21.54
N PHE A 204 -3.74 -20.39 21.06
CA PHE A 204 -3.50 -20.60 19.64
C PHE A 204 -4.78 -20.38 18.80
N HIS A 205 -5.90 -20.98 19.22
CA HIS A 205 -7.16 -20.80 18.51
C HIS A 205 -7.69 -19.37 18.58
N TYR A 206 -7.51 -18.68 19.70
CA TYR A 206 -7.88 -17.26 19.81
C TYR A 206 -7.07 -16.39 18.85
N GLU A 207 -5.75 -16.63 18.72
CA GLU A 207 -4.89 -15.91 17.78
C GLU A 207 -5.24 -16.21 16.31
N GLU A 208 -5.70 -17.43 15.98
CA GLU A 208 -6.18 -17.76 14.62
C GLU A 208 -7.55 -17.14 14.29
N ASP A 209 -8.44 -17.06 15.28
CA ASP A 209 -9.82 -16.58 15.14
C ASP A 209 -9.99 -15.11 15.61
N GLU A 210 -8.89 -14.35 15.76
CA GLU A 210 -8.91 -12.99 16.30
C GLU A 210 -9.88 -12.08 15.49
N PRO A 211 -10.85 -11.43 16.13
CA PRO A 211 -11.83 -10.61 15.43
C PRO A 211 -11.15 -9.35 14.87
N ALA A 212 -11.33 -9.12 13.57
CA ALA A 212 -10.80 -7.93 12.90
C ALA A 212 -11.71 -6.69 13.10
N THR A 213 -13.02 -6.91 13.27
CA THR A 213 -14.04 -5.86 13.32
C THR A 213 -15.03 -6.11 14.46
N ASP A 214 -15.67 -5.05 14.94
CA ASP A 214 -16.80 -5.12 15.85
C ASP A 214 -18.11 -5.52 15.14
N GLU A 215 -19.20 -5.58 15.91
CA GLU A 215 -20.55 -5.94 15.45
C GLU A 215 -21.09 -4.98 14.39
N GLN A 216 -20.58 -3.74 14.34
CA GLN A 216 -20.94 -2.73 13.36
C GLN A 216 -20.02 -2.75 12.13
N GLY A 217 -19.04 -3.66 12.08
CA GLY A 217 -18.09 -3.83 10.97
C GLY A 217 -16.90 -2.89 11.01
N ALA A 218 -16.72 -2.10 12.06
CA ALA A 218 -15.58 -1.20 12.20
C ALA A 218 -14.36 -1.93 12.76
N TYR A 219 -13.17 -1.65 12.22
CA TYR A 219 -11.93 -2.32 12.63
C TYR A 219 -11.55 -2.00 14.08
N TYR A 220 -11.15 -3.01 14.83
CA TYR A 220 -10.54 -2.80 16.14
C TYR A 220 -9.15 -2.18 16.00
N SER A 221 -8.89 -1.19 16.85
CA SER A 221 -7.54 -0.70 17.09
C SER A 221 -6.68 -1.74 17.79
N GLU A 222 -5.36 -1.60 17.69
CA GLU A 222 -4.42 -2.49 18.40
C GLU A 222 -4.62 -2.43 19.93
N LEU A 223 -4.97 -1.25 20.47
CA LEU A 223 -5.30 -1.11 21.89
C LEU A 223 -6.59 -1.86 22.27
N GLU A 224 -7.62 -1.83 21.43
CA GLU A 224 -8.84 -2.61 21.66
C GLU A 224 -8.58 -4.11 21.57
N LYS A 225 -7.77 -4.56 20.60
CA LYS A 225 -7.35 -5.98 20.50
C LYS A 225 -6.58 -6.44 21.73
N LEU A 226 -5.71 -5.59 22.28
CA LEU A 226 -5.01 -5.89 23.53
C LEU A 226 -5.97 -6.02 24.72
N GLU A 227 -7.03 -5.21 24.80
CA GLU A 227 -8.06 -5.35 25.83
C GLU A 227 -8.90 -6.62 25.65
N LEU A 228 -9.27 -6.97 24.41
CA LEU A 228 -9.95 -8.24 24.11
C LEU A 228 -9.07 -9.44 24.49
N THR A 229 -7.78 -9.38 24.17
CA THR A 229 -6.80 -10.41 24.55
C THR A 229 -6.70 -10.54 26.07
N LYS A 230 -6.70 -9.43 26.81
CA LYS A 230 -6.69 -9.45 28.27
C LYS A 230 -7.95 -10.08 28.85
N GLN A 231 -9.13 -9.77 28.31
CA GLN A 231 -10.38 -10.39 28.72
C GLN A 231 -10.38 -11.89 28.44
N PHE A 232 -9.90 -12.30 27.27
CA PHE A 232 -9.73 -13.70 26.91
C PHE A 232 -8.77 -14.42 27.88
N MET A 233 -7.59 -13.86 28.12
CA MET A 233 -6.61 -14.42 29.06
C MET A 233 -7.19 -14.56 30.47
N LYS A 234 -7.96 -13.56 30.94
CA LYS A 234 -8.66 -13.63 32.23
C LYS A 234 -9.63 -14.82 32.32
N SER A 235 -10.21 -15.24 31.20
CA SER A 235 -11.18 -16.33 31.14
C SER A 235 -10.55 -17.73 31.19
N ILE A 236 -9.28 -17.86 30.79
CA ILE A 236 -8.60 -19.17 30.69
C ILE A 236 -7.50 -19.38 31.74
N LEU A 237 -6.94 -18.29 32.29
CA LEU A 237 -5.89 -18.33 33.30
C LEU A 237 -6.50 -18.43 34.69
N ASN A 238 -5.84 -19.14 35.60
CA ASN A 238 -6.19 -19.06 37.01
C ASN A 238 -5.78 -17.69 37.59
N LYS A 239 -6.19 -17.41 38.84
CA LYS A 239 -5.96 -16.09 39.47
C LYS A 239 -4.47 -15.70 39.54
N GLU A 240 -3.59 -16.62 39.93
CA GLU A 240 -2.15 -16.37 40.09
C GLU A 240 -1.45 -16.17 38.74
N GLN A 241 -1.82 -16.99 37.75
CA GLN A 241 -1.36 -16.84 36.36
C GLN A 241 -1.82 -15.51 35.78
N PHE A 242 -3.07 -15.11 35.99
CA PHE A 242 -3.57 -13.84 35.49
C PHE A 242 -2.86 -12.64 36.13
N ILE A 243 -2.58 -12.68 37.44
CA ILE A 243 -1.75 -11.68 38.12
C ILE A 243 -0.37 -11.57 37.47
N SER A 244 0.25 -12.71 37.15
CA SER A 244 1.56 -12.77 36.48
C SER A 244 1.51 -12.32 35.02
N TYR A 245 0.35 -12.40 34.37
CA TYR A 245 0.12 -11.93 33.01
C TYR A 245 -0.04 -10.41 32.92
N ILE A 246 -0.60 -9.75 33.95
CA ILE A 246 -0.84 -8.29 33.93
C ILE A 246 0.42 -7.47 33.58
N PRO A 247 1.62 -7.75 34.15
CA PRO A 247 2.85 -7.06 33.74
C PRO A 247 3.19 -7.24 32.24
N ILE A 248 3.00 -8.44 31.69
CA ILE A 248 3.25 -8.72 30.26
C ILE A 248 2.29 -7.90 29.39
N TRP A 249 1.03 -7.84 29.78
CA TRP A 249 0.01 -7.06 29.08
C TRP A 249 0.30 -5.55 29.15
N ASN A 250 0.65 -5.02 30.34
CA ASN A 250 1.02 -3.62 30.51
C ASN A 250 2.22 -3.27 29.61
N GLN A 251 3.27 -4.11 29.59
CA GLN A 251 4.44 -3.89 28.73
C GLN A 251 4.05 -3.81 27.25
N ARG A 252 3.21 -4.74 26.75
CA ARG A 252 2.75 -4.71 25.35
C ARG A 252 1.91 -3.48 25.02
N LYS A 253 1.08 -3.05 25.97
CA LYS A 253 0.30 -1.82 25.84
C LYS A 253 1.23 -0.60 25.75
N ASP A 254 2.19 -0.49 26.67
CA ASP A 254 3.16 0.60 26.68
C ASP A 254 4.01 0.63 25.39
N ASP A 255 4.43 -0.53 24.89
CA ASP A 255 5.16 -0.63 23.62
C ASP A 255 4.30 -0.22 22.42
N THR A 256 3.01 -0.58 22.42
CA THR A 256 2.06 -0.15 21.39
C THR A 256 1.86 1.37 21.42
N GLU A 257 1.67 1.95 22.60
CA GLU A 257 1.52 3.40 22.78
C GLU A 257 2.80 4.13 22.36
N LYS A 258 3.99 3.62 22.69
CA LYS A 258 5.27 4.17 22.23
C LYS A 258 5.41 4.15 20.71
N VAL A 259 4.96 3.10 20.04
CA VAL A 259 4.95 3.03 18.57
C VAL A 259 4.03 4.10 17.99
N ILE A 260 2.84 4.30 18.55
CA ILE A 260 1.90 5.36 18.13
C ILE A 260 2.54 6.74 18.30
N ILE A 261 3.15 7.01 19.46
CA ILE A 261 3.83 8.29 19.75
C ILE A 261 5.02 8.51 18.82
N SER A 262 5.84 7.49 18.56
CA SER A 262 6.97 7.60 17.64
C SER A 262 6.51 7.89 16.20
N ASN A 263 5.40 7.28 15.77
CA ASN A 263 4.79 7.59 14.47
C ASN A 263 4.25 9.03 14.42
N ASN A 264 3.76 9.56 15.55
CA ASN A 264 3.35 10.96 15.67
C ASN A 264 4.49 11.93 15.40
N GLU A 265 5.68 11.67 15.96
CA GLU A 265 6.87 12.50 15.73
C GLU A 265 7.35 12.42 14.28
N ARG A 266 7.40 11.20 13.70
CA ARG A 266 7.81 10.99 12.30
C ARG A 266 6.88 11.71 11.31
N LYS A 267 5.61 11.89 11.66
CA LYS A 267 4.61 12.55 10.80
C LYS A 267 4.88 14.05 10.59
N LEU A 268 5.68 14.69 11.44
CA LEU A 268 5.98 16.12 11.32
C LEU A 268 6.61 16.51 9.98
N GLN A 269 7.48 15.66 9.42
CA GLN A 269 8.08 15.92 8.11
C GLN A 269 7.03 15.92 6.99
N GLU A 270 6.07 14.98 7.04
CA GLU A 270 4.96 14.94 6.09
C GLU A 270 4.03 16.13 6.23
N ILE A 271 3.73 16.55 7.46
CA ILE A 271 2.94 17.77 7.72
C ILE A 271 3.63 19.00 7.11
N ASN A 272 4.93 19.18 7.36
CA ASN A 272 5.68 20.30 6.80
C ASN A 272 5.65 20.28 5.27
N ARG A 273 5.79 19.11 4.64
CA ARG A 273 5.64 18.95 3.18
C ARG A 273 4.27 19.42 2.70
N LEU A 274 3.21 19.01 3.38
CA LEU A 274 1.84 19.36 3.02
C LEU A 274 1.55 20.84 3.26
N GLN A 275 2.07 21.44 4.32
CA GLN A 275 1.96 22.89 4.56
C GLN A 275 2.65 23.67 3.44
N ASN A 276 3.89 23.34 3.12
CA ASN A 276 4.62 23.96 2.00
C ASN A 276 3.84 23.80 0.68
N ARG A 277 3.29 22.60 0.42
CA ARG A 277 2.46 22.34 -0.76
C ARG A 277 1.20 23.21 -0.77
N LYS A 278 0.48 23.31 0.34
CA LYS A 278 -0.70 24.16 0.46
C LYS A 278 -0.36 25.63 0.18
N GLU A 279 0.75 26.13 0.71
CA GLU A 279 1.22 27.49 0.46
C GLU A 279 1.59 27.74 -1.00
N PHE A 280 2.30 26.80 -1.64
CA PHE A 280 2.59 26.85 -3.06
C PHE A 280 1.31 26.85 -3.90
N LEU A 281 0.34 26.00 -3.53
CA LEU A 281 -0.94 25.95 -4.20
C LEU A 281 -1.68 27.28 -4.11
N LEU A 282 -1.75 27.89 -2.92
CA LEU A 282 -2.42 29.18 -2.70
C LEU A 282 -1.76 30.34 -3.43
N SER A 283 -0.43 30.43 -3.37
CA SER A 283 0.33 31.59 -3.86
C SER A 283 0.59 31.55 -5.36
N THR A 284 0.76 30.35 -5.94
CA THR A 284 1.31 30.19 -7.29
C THR A 284 0.37 29.41 -8.21
N TYR A 285 -0.19 28.30 -7.74
CA TYR A 285 -0.94 27.37 -8.60
C TYR A 285 -2.40 27.79 -8.81
N LEU A 286 -3.12 28.02 -7.72
CA LEU A 286 -4.55 28.34 -7.70
C LEU A 286 -4.89 29.64 -8.44
N PRO A 287 -4.12 30.75 -8.34
CA PRO A 287 -4.41 31.97 -9.09
C PRO A 287 -4.46 31.73 -10.60
N ILE A 288 -3.53 30.92 -11.13
CA ILE A 288 -3.46 30.57 -12.56
C ILE A 288 -4.66 29.70 -12.95
N LEU A 289 -5.03 28.73 -12.11
CA LEU A 289 -6.23 27.92 -12.37
C LEU A 289 -7.52 28.74 -12.31
N CYS A 290 -7.63 29.72 -11.41
CA CYS A 290 -8.79 30.61 -11.32
C CYS A 290 -8.91 31.53 -12.55
N GLN A 291 -7.78 32.05 -13.05
CA GLN A 291 -7.75 32.80 -14.30
C GLN A 291 -8.25 31.92 -15.45
N TRP A 292 -7.70 30.72 -15.59
CA TRP A 292 -8.12 29.78 -16.62
C TRP A 292 -9.61 29.39 -16.49
N ARG A 293 -10.07 29.14 -15.26
CA ARG A 293 -11.47 28.84 -14.97
C ARG A 293 -12.39 30.00 -15.33
N SER A 294 -11.95 31.25 -15.13
CA SER A 294 -12.69 32.46 -15.51
C SER A 294 -12.81 32.61 -17.02
N GLU A 295 -11.76 32.28 -17.78
CA GLU A 295 -11.83 32.25 -19.24
C GLU A 295 -12.88 31.23 -19.71
N ILE A 296 -12.84 30.00 -19.17
CA ILE A 296 -13.83 28.95 -19.47
C ILE A 296 -15.25 29.39 -19.11
N GLU A 297 -15.44 30.07 -17.97
CA GLU A 297 -16.75 30.51 -17.47
C GLU A 297 -17.53 31.37 -18.48
N SER A 298 -16.83 32.15 -19.31
CA SER A 298 -17.45 32.99 -20.33
C SER A 298 -18.09 32.21 -21.48
N PHE A 299 -17.71 30.94 -21.65
CA PHE A 299 -18.20 30.06 -22.73
C PHE A 299 -19.24 29.04 -22.27
N LEU A 300 -19.48 28.93 -20.96
CA LEU A 300 -20.48 28.03 -20.40
C LEU A 300 -21.88 28.66 -20.47
N ASP A 301 -22.87 27.88 -20.90
CA ASP A 301 -24.27 28.26 -20.80
C ASP A 301 -24.77 28.20 -19.34
N ILE A 302 -25.98 28.73 -19.11
CA ILE A 302 -26.56 28.83 -17.77
C ILE A 302 -26.82 27.43 -17.17
N ASP A 303 -27.29 26.49 -17.98
CA ASP A 303 -27.64 25.14 -17.52
C ASP A 303 -26.38 24.40 -17.06
N LEU A 304 -25.30 24.45 -17.82
CA LEU A 304 -24.03 23.82 -17.49
C LEU A 304 -23.37 24.47 -16.26
N LYS A 305 -23.52 25.79 -16.09
CA LYS A 305 -23.08 26.48 -14.85
C LYS A 305 -23.80 25.96 -13.62
N GLN A 306 -25.11 25.73 -13.71
CA GLN A 306 -25.90 25.15 -12.62
C GLN A 306 -25.45 23.73 -12.31
N HIS A 307 -25.21 22.89 -13.33
CA HIS A 307 -24.70 21.52 -13.14
C HIS A 307 -23.31 21.51 -12.47
N ILE A 308 -22.39 22.38 -12.89
CA ILE A 308 -21.06 22.50 -12.28
C ILE A 308 -21.17 22.92 -10.80
N ALA A 309 -22.10 23.81 -10.45
CA ALA A 309 -22.34 24.21 -9.07
C ALA A 309 -22.85 23.04 -8.20
N VAL A 310 -23.70 22.18 -8.76
CA VAL A 310 -24.13 20.93 -8.11
C VAL A 310 -22.95 19.99 -7.90
N TRP A 311 -22.14 19.72 -8.93
CA TRP A 311 -20.97 18.84 -8.82
C TRP A 311 -19.93 19.35 -7.81
N ARG A 312 -19.75 20.67 -7.73
CA ARG A 312 -18.88 21.29 -6.73
C ARG A 312 -19.38 21.00 -5.31
N THR A 313 -20.68 21.13 -5.08
CA THR A 313 -21.30 20.82 -3.78
C THR A 313 -21.14 19.34 -3.44
N GLU A 314 -21.48 18.44 -4.37
CA GLU A 314 -21.33 16.99 -4.20
C GLU A 314 -19.88 16.59 -3.88
N TYR A 315 -18.91 17.18 -4.60
CA TYR A 315 -17.50 16.96 -4.35
C TYR A 315 -17.11 17.37 -2.92
N GLN A 316 -17.50 18.59 -2.50
CA GLN A 316 -17.21 19.13 -1.17
C GLN A 316 -17.81 18.26 -0.05
N GLU A 317 -19.07 17.85 -0.20
CA GLU A 317 -19.75 16.95 0.76
C GLU A 317 -19.06 15.59 0.86
N LYS A 318 -18.59 15.05 -0.27
CA LYS A 318 -17.91 13.75 -0.30
C LYS A 318 -16.55 13.79 0.39
N ILE A 319 -15.73 14.83 0.14
CA ILE A 319 -14.44 14.95 0.82
C ILE A 319 -14.62 15.21 2.33
N LEU A 320 -15.67 15.94 2.74
CA LEU A 320 -16.03 16.12 4.16
C LEU A 320 -16.43 14.80 4.82
N THR A 321 -17.30 14.04 4.16
CA THR A 321 -17.75 12.74 4.67
C THR A 321 -16.57 11.78 4.86
N LEU A 322 -15.63 11.78 3.91
CA LEU A 322 -14.41 10.98 4.00
C LEU A 322 -13.51 11.44 5.16
N PHE A 323 -13.34 12.75 5.33
CA PHE A 323 -12.60 13.33 6.45
C PHE A 323 -13.22 12.94 7.80
N ASP A 324 -14.53 13.12 7.97
CA ASP A 324 -15.24 12.77 9.21
C ASP A 324 -15.12 11.28 9.55
N LYS A 325 -15.19 10.42 8.53
CA LYS A 325 -14.95 8.98 8.70
C LYS A 325 -13.53 8.73 9.23
N HIS A 326 -12.50 9.26 8.58
CA HIS A 326 -11.11 9.06 9.00
C HIS A 326 -10.80 9.70 10.35
N LYS A 327 -11.40 10.84 10.67
CA LYS A 327 -11.28 11.50 11.98
C LYS A 327 -11.88 10.63 13.09
N LYS A 328 -13.06 10.04 12.86
CA LYS A 328 -13.68 9.09 13.80
C LYS A 328 -12.82 7.84 14.00
N GLU A 329 -12.32 7.25 12.91
CA GLU A 329 -11.39 6.11 12.96
C GLU A 329 -10.12 6.44 13.75
N ALA A 330 -9.51 7.60 13.47
CA ALA A 330 -8.33 8.08 14.18
C ALA A 330 -8.58 8.30 15.67
N SER A 331 -9.68 8.94 16.03
CA SER A 331 -10.05 9.19 17.43
C SER A 331 -10.24 7.88 18.19
N ARG A 332 -10.79 6.85 17.54
CA ARG A 332 -10.92 5.52 18.14
C ARG A 332 -9.57 4.82 18.26
N HIS A 333 -8.77 4.85 17.20
CA HIS A 333 -7.56 4.03 17.08
C HIS A 333 -6.35 4.59 17.82
N TYR A 334 -6.21 5.91 17.81
CA TYR A 334 -5.05 6.59 18.36
C TYR A 334 -5.38 7.43 19.61
N LYS A 335 -6.67 7.61 19.93
CA LYS A 335 -7.14 8.47 21.01
C LYS A 335 -6.49 9.86 20.89
N ASN A 336 -5.74 10.29 21.90
CA ASN A 336 -4.98 11.54 21.94
C ASN A 336 -3.46 11.35 21.71
N LEU A 337 -3.01 10.14 21.36
CA LEU A 337 -1.58 9.82 21.22
C LEU A 337 -0.99 10.19 19.86
N TYR A 338 -1.85 10.50 18.87
CA TYR A 338 -1.43 10.84 17.50
C TYR A 338 -2.09 12.14 16.97
N PRO A 339 -1.94 13.28 17.65
CA PRO A 339 -2.55 14.54 17.22
C PRO A 339 -2.10 14.99 15.82
N ASN A 340 -0.85 14.69 15.42
CA ASN A 340 -0.33 15.04 14.11
C ASN A 340 -1.07 14.30 12.97
N TYR A 341 -1.69 13.14 13.23
CA TYR A 341 -2.49 12.47 12.22
C TYR A 341 -3.75 13.28 11.86
N ILE A 342 -4.40 13.90 12.85
CA ILE A 342 -5.58 14.75 12.61
C ILE A 342 -5.19 16.00 11.83
N LEU A 343 -4.11 16.67 12.25
CA LEU A 343 -3.58 17.82 11.52
C LEU A 343 -3.19 17.47 10.07
N HIS A 344 -2.60 16.29 9.86
CA HIS A 344 -2.32 15.76 8.53
C HIS A 344 -3.62 15.63 7.70
N LEU A 345 -4.65 14.99 8.23
CA LEU A 345 -5.94 14.85 7.54
C LEU A 345 -6.58 16.21 7.19
N GLU A 346 -6.48 17.19 8.09
CA GLU A 346 -7.02 18.55 7.87
C GLU A 346 -6.31 19.26 6.74
N ILE A 347 -4.97 19.23 6.72
CA ILE A 347 -4.19 19.85 5.64
C ILE A 347 -4.45 19.12 4.32
N GLU A 348 -4.56 17.79 4.32
CA GLU A 348 -4.94 17.02 3.12
C GLU A 348 -6.31 17.43 2.59
N LEU A 349 -7.30 17.58 3.47
CA LEU A 349 -8.64 18.02 3.09
C LEU A 349 -8.59 19.41 2.44
N GLN A 350 -7.84 20.33 3.04
CA GLN A 350 -7.63 21.68 2.48
C GLN A 350 -6.93 21.63 1.11
N ILE A 351 -5.90 20.78 0.94
CA ILE A 351 -5.24 20.59 -0.36
C ILE A 351 -6.21 20.03 -1.40
N ARG A 352 -7.06 19.05 -1.04
CA ARG A 352 -8.09 18.49 -1.94
C ARG A 352 -9.15 19.50 -2.33
N ALA A 353 -9.39 20.52 -1.51
CA ALA A 353 -10.25 21.64 -1.88
C ALA A 353 -9.58 22.59 -2.88
N LEU A 354 -8.26 22.80 -2.77
CA LEU A 354 -7.49 23.67 -3.68
C LEU A 354 -7.12 23.00 -5.00
N LEU A 355 -7.03 21.68 -5.01
CA LEU A 355 -6.73 20.86 -6.17
C LEU A 355 -7.77 19.73 -6.27
N PRO A 356 -9.00 20.04 -6.75
CA PRO A 356 -10.08 19.06 -6.78
C PRO A 356 -9.75 17.86 -7.67
N ASP A 357 -10.21 16.68 -7.29
CA ASP A 357 -10.09 15.46 -8.09
C ASP A 357 -11.49 14.97 -8.51
N ALA A 358 -11.79 15.05 -9.81
CA ALA A 358 -13.07 14.62 -10.34
C ALA A 358 -13.33 13.12 -10.22
N ASN A 359 -12.32 12.29 -9.91
CA ASN A 359 -12.52 10.86 -9.62
C ASN A 359 -13.45 10.62 -8.42
N TYR A 360 -13.61 11.60 -7.53
CA TYR A 360 -14.56 11.49 -6.43
C TYR A 360 -16.03 11.60 -6.91
N LEU A 361 -16.31 12.06 -8.12
CA LEU A 361 -17.66 12.10 -8.67
C LEU A 361 -18.07 10.74 -9.24
N GLU A 362 -19.15 10.16 -8.70
CA GLU A 362 -19.58 8.77 -8.98
C GLU A 362 -20.01 8.53 -10.44
N GLU A 363 -20.44 9.59 -11.13
CA GLU A 363 -20.94 9.51 -12.52
C GLU A 363 -20.09 10.31 -13.52
N THR A 364 -18.77 10.36 -13.33
CA THR A 364 -17.81 11.04 -14.22
C THR A 364 -18.09 10.81 -15.72
N LYS A 365 -18.59 9.63 -16.11
CA LYS A 365 -18.99 9.29 -17.50
C LYS A 365 -20.27 9.98 -18.00
N LYS A 366 -21.29 10.18 -17.18
CA LYS A 366 -22.50 10.93 -17.57
C LYS A 366 -22.23 12.43 -17.57
N THR A 367 -21.43 12.90 -16.62
CA THR A 367 -20.87 14.26 -16.54
C THR A 367 -20.17 14.65 -17.86
N PHE A 368 -19.47 13.73 -18.52
CA PHE A 368 -18.85 13.96 -19.84
C PHE A 368 -19.83 14.26 -20.98
N SER A 369 -21.05 13.72 -20.92
CA SER A 369 -22.02 13.89 -22.01
C SER A 369 -22.52 15.33 -22.16
N HIS A 370 -22.32 16.15 -21.11
CA HIS A 370 -22.66 17.58 -21.10
C HIS A 370 -21.49 18.49 -21.53
N ILE A 371 -20.27 17.95 -21.67
CA ILE A 371 -19.13 18.72 -22.17
C ILE A 371 -19.16 18.67 -23.70
N THR A 372 -19.59 19.75 -24.33
CA THR A 372 -19.63 19.86 -25.79
C THR A 372 -18.22 19.81 -26.39
N PRO A 373 -18.05 19.32 -27.63
CA PRO A 373 -16.78 19.38 -28.35
C PRO A 373 -16.20 20.81 -28.43
N GLU A 374 -17.05 21.82 -28.51
CA GLU A 374 -16.69 23.24 -28.50
C GLU A 374 -16.05 23.64 -27.17
N LEU A 375 -16.67 23.29 -26.04
CA LEU A 375 -16.13 23.52 -24.71
C LEU A 375 -14.82 22.74 -24.50
N ARG A 376 -14.75 21.48 -24.94
CA ARG A 376 -13.52 20.69 -24.91
C ARG A 376 -12.40 21.37 -25.69
N ASN A 377 -12.68 21.91 -26.88
CA ASN A 377 -11.71 22.64 -27.69
C ASN A 377 -11.23 23.94 -27.04
N ILE A 378 -12.12 24.68 -26.37
CA ILE A 378 -11.75 25.90 -25.63
C ILE A 378 -10.82 25.57 -24.46
N ILE A 379 -11.20 24.55 -23.69
CA ILE A 379 -10.42 24.04 -22.56
C ILE A 379 -9.05 23.56 -23.03
N LEU A 380 -8.98 22.78 -24.11
CA LEU A 380 -7.72 22.31 -24.71
C LEU A 380 -6.86 23.47 -25.23
N LYS A 381 -7.45 24.51 -25.83
CA LYS A 381 -6.70 25.68 -26.31
C LYS A 381 -6.06 26.49 -25.18
N SER A 382 -6.71 26.56 -24.02
CA SER A 382 -6.20 27.27 -22.85
C SER A 382 -5.22 26.43 -21.99
N THR A 383 -4.85 25.21 -22.41
CA THR A 383 -3.98 24.30 -21.61
C THR A 383 -2.52 24.71 -21.49
N GLU A 384 -2.00 25.65 -22.29
CA GLU A 384 -0.56 25.95 -22.28
C GLU A 384 -0.09 26.57 -20.95
N ALA A 385 -0.91 27.44 -20.34
CA ALA A 385 -0.67 27.97 -18.99
C ALA A 385 -0.73 26.87 -17.93
N VAL A 386 -1.64 25.91 -18.10
CA VAL A 386 -1.84 24.76 -17.20
C VAL A 386 -0.66 23.78 -17.27
N LYS A 387 -0.11 23.51 -18.46
CA LYS A 387 1.10 22.69 -18.62
C LYS A 387 2.30 23.30 -17.90
N ASN A 388 2.51 24.60 -18.06
CA ASN A 388 3.63 25.30 -17.41
C ASN A 388 3.51 25.27 -15.89
N ILE A 389 2.31 25.52 -15.33
CA ILE A 389 2.11 25.49 -13.89
C ILE A 389 2.15 24.06 -13.32
N ASN A 390 1.73 23.04 -14.09
CA ASN A 390 1.92 21.64 -13.74
C ASN A 390 3.40 21.24 -13.69
N HIS A 391 4.22 21.70 -14.63
CA HIS A 391 5.66 21.48 -14.58
C HIS A 391 6.28 22.14 -13.34
N LYS A 392 5.88 23.38 -13.02
CA LYS A 392 6.32 24.07 -11.80
C LYS A 392 5.89 23.32 -10.54
N LEU A 393 4.66 22.81 -10.49
CA LEU A 393 4.18 21.99 -9.38
C LEU A 393 5.03 20.73 -9.24
N ASN A 394 5.31 20.01 -10.32
CA ASN A 394 6.14 18.81 -10.27
C ASN A 394 7.55 19.10 -9.74
N GLN A 395 8.18 20.17 -10.23
CA GLN A 395 9.50 20.59 -9.74
C GLN A 395 9.44 20.99 -8.26
N PHE A 396 8.40 21.73 -7.85
CA PHE A 396 8.20 22.09 -6.46
C PHE A 396 8.02 20.85 -5.57
N GLU A 397 7.25 19.83 -5.99
CA GLU A 397 7.08 18.60 -5.20
C GLU A 397 8.40 17.86 -4.99
N ILE A 398 9.24 17.82 -6.03
CA ILE A 398 10.61 17.28 -5.95
C ILE A 398 11.44 18.06 -4.93
N ASP A 399 11.51 19.38 -5.07
CA ASP A 399 12.34 20.24 -4.23
C ASP A 399 11.85 20.22 -2.77
N ASN A 400 10.54 20.31 -2.57
CA ASN A 400 9.90 20.25 -1.25
C ASN A 400 10.15 18.89 -0.58
N TYR A 401 10.04 17.79 -1.32
CA TYR A 401 10.36 16.45 -0.82
C TYR A 401 11.82 16.37 -0.34
N GLU A 402 12.77 16.83 -1.15
CA GLU A 402 14.19 16.78 -0.81
C GLU A 402 14.55 17.70 0.36
N ASN A 403 14.01 18.92 0.38
CA ASN A 403 14.26 19.94 1.41
C ASN A 403 13.71 19.56 2.78
N THR A 404 12.64 18.78 2.81
CA THR A 404 12.03 18.25 4.05
C THR A 404 12.59 16.87 4.44
N GLY A 405 13.79 16.53 3.95
CA GLY A 405 14.51 15.32 4.34
C GLY A 405 14.05 14.04 3.63
N GLY A 406 13.30 14.15 2.53
CA GLY A 406 12.94 13.00 1.70
C GLY A 406 14.16 12.26 1.14
N THR A 407 14.02 10.95 1.00
CA THR A 407 15.07 10.04 0.52
C THR A 407 14.51 9.01 -0.44
N TYR A 408 15.25 8.72 -1.49
CA TYR A 408 14.92 7.78 -2.53
C TYR A 408 15.35 6.35 -2.18
N GLY A 409 14.58 5.35 -2.62
CA GLY A 409 14.80 3.93 -2.30
C GLY A 409 13.76 3.38 -1.33
N GLY A 410 13.43 2.09 -1.46
CA GLY A 410 12.32 1.43 -0.74
C GLY A 410 11.02 1.31 -1.55
N TRP A 411 9.94 0.80 -0.92
CA TRP A 411 8.59 0.74 -1.52
C TRP A 411 8.00 2.15 -1.63
N VAL A 412 8.42 2.90 -2.64
CA VAL A 412 7.90 4.24 -2.89
C VAL A 412 6.62 4.13 -3.71
N SER A 413 5.55 4.77 -3.24
CA SER A 413 4.34 4.99 -4.05
C SER A 413 4.72 5.77 -5.30
N VAL A 414 4.63 5.11 -6.45
CA VAL A 414 4.85 5.73 -7.75
C VAL A 414 3.73 6.75 -7.98
N ILE A 415 4.06 8.05 -7.93
CA ILE A 415 3.11 9.14 -8.17
C ILE A 415 3.06 9.39 -9.69
N ARG A 416 2.66 8.38 -10.47
CA ARG A 416 2.47 8.54 -11.92
C ARG A 416 1.02 8.92 -12.19
N ASN A 417 0.83 9.98 -12.97
CA ASN A 417 -0.47 10.30 -13.52
C ASN A 417 -0.67 9.44 -14.78
N PRO A 418 -1.60 8.46 -14.80
CA PRO A 418 -1.79 7.62 -15.97
C PRO A 418 -2.42 8.45 -17.09
N ASN A 419 -1.64 8.89 -18.09
CA ASN A 419 -2.24 9.52 -19.26
C ASN A 419 -2.93 8.48 -20.14
N ASN A 420 -4.24 8.42 -19.97
CA ASN A 420 -5.17 7.93 -20.96
C ASN A 420 -6.18 9.05 -21.22
N GLU A 421 -7.02 8.96 -22.26
CA GLU A 421 -8.06 9.99 -22.49
C GLU A 421 -8.94 10.27 -21.26
N LYS A 422 -9.03 9.34 -20.30
CA LYS A 422 -9.73 9.57 -19.04
C LYS A 422 -8.99 10.60 -18.15
N SER A 423 -7.66 10.69 -18.18
CA SER A 423 -6.90 11.63 -17.33
C SER A 423 -7.02 13.08 -17.77
N GLU A 424 -7.01 13.37 -19.07
CA GLU A 424 -7.26 14.72 -19.60
C GLU A 424 -8.66 15.18 -19.22
N ASN A 425 -9.63 14.30 -19.44
CA ASN A 425 -11.00 14.46 -19.03
C ASN A 425 -11.15 14.72 -17.52
N ILE A 426 -10.48 13.94 -16.67
CA ILE A 426 -10.48 14.15 -15.21
C ILE A 426 -9.90 15.52 -14.86
N LEU A 427 -8.77 15.92 -15.47
CA LEU A 427 -8.14 17.23 -15.23
C LEU A 427 -9.09 18.38 -15.57
N ILE A 428 -9.83 18.25 -16.67
CA ILE A 428 -10.84 19.21 -17.10
C ILE A 428 -11.93 19.35 -16.04
N LEU A 429 -12.54 18.23 -15.64
CA LEU A 429 -13.60 18.22 -14.64
C LEU A 429 -13.11 18.75 -13.29
N SER A 430 -11.93 18.32 -12.86
CA SER A 430 -11.24 18.80 -11.66
C SER A 430 -11.13 20.32 -11.62
N THR A 431 -10.85 20.94 -12.77
CA THR A 431 -10.74 22.39 -12.85
C THR A 431 -12.11 23.06 -12.83
N LEU A 432 -13.11 22.49 -13.49
CA LEU A 432 -14.48 23.03 -13.46
C LEU A 432 -15.06 23.09 -12.05
N LEU A 433 -14.63 22.19 -11.16
CA LEU A 433 -14.99 22.19 -9.74
C LEU A 433 -14.47 23.40 -8.97
N LEU A 434 -13.45 24.10 -9.47
CA LEU A 434 -13.00 25.37 -8.88
C LEU A 434 -13.99 26.51 -9.19
N GLU A 435 -14.04 27.49 -8.31
CA GLU A 435 -14.69 28.77 -8.57
C GLU A 435 -13.80 29.64 -9.49
N PRO A 436 -14.38 30.49 -10.36
CA PRO A 436 -13.61 31.44 -11.17
C PRO A 436 -12.84 32.47 -10.32
N LEU A 437 -13.39 32.87 -9.18
CA LEU A 437 -12.81 33.87 -8.29
C LEU A 437 -11.97 33.21 -7.20
N LEU A 438 -10.71 33.67 -7.07
CA LEU A 438 -9.74 33.14 -6.10
C LEU A 438 -10.27 33.18 -4.67
N GLU A 439 -10.87 34.30 -4.26
CA GLU A 439 -11.35 34.51 -2.89
C GLU A 439 -12.46 33.53 -2.51
N LYS A 440 -13.28 33.10 -3.49
CA LYS A 440 -14.32 32.10 -3.23
C LYS A 440 -13.73 30.72 -2.92
N ASN A 441 -12.68 30.32 -3.65
CA ASN A 441 -11.96 29.07 -3.36
C ASN A 441 -11.24 29.14 -2.00
N ILE A 442 -10.68 30.30 -1.63
CA ILE A 442 -10.03 30.48 -0.32
C ILE A 442 -11.04 30.39 0.82
N LYS A 443 -12.21 31.05 0.70
CA LYS A 443 -13.28 30.97 1.72
C LYS A 443 -13.77 29.55 1.97
N VAL A 444 -13.75 28.69 0.96
CA VAL A 444 -14.10 27.27 1.13
C VAL A 444 -13.16 26.57 2.12
N LEU A 445 -11.91 27.01 2.25
CA LEU A 445 -10.97 26.46 3.24
C LEU A 445 -11.37 26.73 4.69
N GLU A 446 -12.11 27.81 4.96
CA GLU A 446 -12.61 28.12 6.30
C GLU A 446 -13.58 27.05 6.79
N LYS A 447 -14.32 26.40 5.87
CA LYS A 447 -15.20 25.26 6.20
C LYS A 447 -14.43 24.00 6.58
N PHE A 448 -13.12 23.95 6.29
CA PHE A 448 -12.23 22.82 6.56
C PHE A 448 -11.25 23.11 7.68
N GLN A 449 -11.50 24.16 8.47
CA GLN A 449 -10.83 24.38 9.75
C GLN A 449 -11.67 23.73 10.84
N VAL A 450 -11.10 22.72 11.51
CA VAL A 450 -11.73 22.12 12.68
C VAL A 450 -11.42 23.00 13.87
N SER A 451 -12.48 23.48 14.53
CA SER A 451 -12.44 24.15 15.84
C SER A 451 -12.14 23.19 16.97
#